data_AF-T0TIG2-F1
#
_entry.id   AF-T0TIG2-F1
#
_cell.length_a   1.000
_cell.length_b   1.000
_cell.length_c   1.000
_cell.angle_alpha   90.00
_cell.angle_beta   90.00
_cell.angle_gamma   90.00
#
_symmetry.space_group_name_H-M   'P 1'
#
loop_
_entity.id
_entity.type
_entity.pdbx_description
1 polymer ?
#
loop_
_entity_poly.entity_id
_entity_poly.type
_entity_poly.pdbx_seq_one_letter_code
_entity_poly.pdbx_strand_id
1 'polypeptide(L)' 'MGSDVTLKVDGKKGTMTGESSWLGETKEELTINAKEKKMKSDTGATYNYTQDGDTLAISGGGVTIKFTKEK' A
#
# COMPACT_ATOMS: atom_id res chain seq x y z
N MET A 1 -13.71 11.44 7.72
CA MET A 1 -13.66 9.97 7.80
C MET A 1 -12.33 9.56 7.19
N GLY A 2 -11.27 9.54 8.01
CA GLY A 2 -9.92 9.22 7.56
C GLY A 2 -9.71 7.71 7.64
N SER A 3 -9.18 7.12 6.58
CA SER A 3 -8.74 5.73 6.58
C SER A 3 -7.44 5.67 7.38
N ASP A 4 -7.45 5.05 8.55
CA ASP A 4 -6.24 4.79 9.34
C ASP A 4 -5.57 3.54 8.78
N VAL A 5 -4.89 3.71 7.65
CA VAL A 5 -4.11 2.65 7.02
C VAL A 5 -2.64 2.96 7.21
N THR A 6 -1.93 2.04 7.85
CA THR A 6 -0.48 2.07 7.97
C THR A 6 0.12 1.10 6.97
N LEU A 7 1.12 1.55 6.22
CA LEU A 7 1.96 0.69 5.41
C LEU A 7 3.37 0.69 5.97
N LYS A 8 3.84 -0.48 6.42
CA LYS A 8 5.25 -0.70 6.75
C LYS A 8 5.94 -1.32 5.56
N VAL A 9 7.08 -0.77 5.15
CA VAL A 9 7.88 -1.31 4.04
C VAL A 9 9.26 -1.71 4.58
N ASP A 10 9.60 -2.99 4.43
CA ASP A 10 10.88 -3.58 4.78
C ASP A 10 11.52 -4.19 3.51
N GLY A 11 12.36 -3.38 2.85
CA GLY A 11 13.00 -3.75 1.59
C GLY A 11 12.01 -4.02 0.47
N LYS A 12 11.83 -5.31 0.10
CA LYS A 12 10.89 -5.76 -0.94
C LYS A 12 9.54 -6.24 -0.37
N LYS A 13 9.38 -6.26 0.94
CA LYS A 13 8.11 -6.64 1.59
C LYS A 13 7.44 -5.39 2.15
N GLY A 14 6.12 -5.36 2.05
CA GLY A 14 5.26 -4.38 2.68
C GLY A 14 4.25 -5.11 3.57
N THR A 15 3.82 -4.49 4.66
CA THR A 15 2.69 -4.95 5.46
C THR A 15 1.71 -3.80 5.55
N MET A 16 0.52 -4.01 5.00
CA MET A 16 -0.57 -3.06 5.06
C MET A 16 -1.47 -3.47 6.22
N THR A 17 -1.69 -2.55 7.15
CA THR A 17 -2.54 -2.80 8.32
C THR A 17 -3.38 -1.57 8.60
N GLY A 18 -4.70 -1.75 8.71
CA GLY A 18 -5.58 -0.66 9.07
C GLY A 18 -7.00 -0.85 8.60
N GLU A 19 -7.81 0.15 8.86
CA GLU A 19 -9.21 0.17 8.44
C GLU A 19 -9.38 1.23 7.35
N SER A 20 -9.84 0.78 6.18
CA SER A 20 -10.20 1.67 5.09
C SER A 20 -11.61 1.37 4.63
N SER A 21 -12.37 2.42 4.34
CA SER A 21 -13.68 2.28 3.69
C SER A 21 -13.61 1.56 2.33
N TRP A 22 -12.42 1.42 1.74
CA TRP A 22 -12.20 0.65 0.52
C TRP A 22 -11.77 -0.81 0.75
N LEU A 23 -10.94 -1.07 1.77
CA LEU A 23 -10.35 -2.41 2.02
C LEU A 23 -11.01 -3.14 3.19
N GLY A 24 -11.89 -2.48 3.93
CA GLY A 24 -12.30 -2.92 5.26
C GLY A 24 -11.14 -2.90 6.24
N GLU A 25 -11.26 -3.70 7.31
CA GLU A 25 -10.15 -4.06 8.18
C GLU A 25 -9.19 -4.95 7.39
N THR A 26 -8.05 -4.39 6.98
CA THR A 26 -7.03 -5.10 6.21
C THR A 26 -5.80 -5.36 7.07
N LYS A 27 -5.32 -6.60 7.02
CA LYS A 27 -3.99 -7.00 7.48
C LYS A 27 -3.41 -7.95 6.43
N GLU A 28 -2.68 -7.39 5.49
CA GLU A 28 -2.15 -8.13 4.35
C GLU A 28 -0.66 -7.86 4.12
N GLU A 29 0.05 -8.91 3.71
CA GLU A 29 1.43 -8.82 3.26
C GLU A 29 1.46 -8.48 1.77
N LEU A 30 2.26 -7.47 1.43
CA LEU A 30 2.50 -7.00 0.08
C LEU A 30 3.93 -7.33 -0.33
N THR A 31 4.11 -7.81 -1.54
CA THR A 31 5.42 -7.95 -2.18
C THR A 31 5.62 -6.82 -3.17
N ILE A 32 6.62 -5.98 -2.93
CA ILE A 32 6.93 -4.81 -3.74
C ILE A 32 7.88 -5.21 -4.87
N ASN A 33 7.41 -5.04 -6.11
CA ASN A 33 8.22 -5.17 -7.30
C ASN A 33 8.60 -3.78 -7.84
N ALA A 34 9.78 -3.32 -7.44
CA ALA A 34 10.31 -2.03 -7.89
C ALA A 34 10.60 -1.94 -9.39
N LYS A 35 10.84 -3.07 -10.06
CA LYS A 35 11.03 -3.09 -11.52
C LYS A 35 9.74 -2.79 -12.26
N GLU A 36 8.63 -3.34 -11.77
CA GLU A 36 7.31 -3.20 -12.39
C GLU A 36 6.48 -2.05 -11.79
N LYS A 37 6.95 -1.42 -10.71
CA LYS A 37 6.20 -0.43 -9.90
C LYS A 37 4.83 -0.97 -9.44
N LYS A 38 4.81 -2.24 -9.04
CA LYS A 38 3.62 -2.96 -8.57
C LYS A 38 3.83 -3.58 -7.20
N MET A 39 2.77 -3.66 -6.41
CA MET A 39 2.69 -4.40 -5.16
C MET A 39 1.70 -5.53 -5.32
N LYS A 40 2.11 -6.75 -4.96
CA LYS A 40 1.23 -7.91 -4.99
C LYS A 40 0.90 -8.32 -3.56
N SER A 41 -0.38 -8.34 -3.23
CA SER A 41 -0.88 -8.89 -1.97
C SER A 41 -0.79 -10.41 -1.97
N ASP A 42 -0.54 -10.97 -0.79
CA ASP A 42 -0.66 -12.39 -0.55
C ASP A 42 -2.08 -12.91 -0.83
N THR A 43 -3.09 -12.04 -0.67
CA THR A 43 -4.50 -12.33 -1.03
C THR A 43 -4.74 -12.46 -2.54
N GLY A 44 -3.73 -12.18 -3.38
CA GLY A 44 -3.81 -12.23 -4.84
C GLY A 44 -4.12 -10.89 -5.50
N ALA A 45 -4.47 -9.86 -4.73
CA ALA A 45 -4.67 -8.50 -5.26
C ALA A 45 -3.34 -7.92 -5.78
N THR A 46 -3.41 -7.12 -6.85
CA THR A 46 -2.26 -6.39 -7.38
C THR A 46 -2.57 -4.90 -7.41
N TYR A 47 -1.69 -4.11 -6.80
CA TYR A 47 -1.78 -2.67 -6.70
C TYR A 47 -0.63 -2.03 -7.47
N ASN A 48 -0.89 -0.92 -8.14
CA ASN A 48 0.18 -0.09 -8.68
C ASN A 48 0.67 0.85 -7.57
N TYR A 49 1.95 1.18 -7.57
CA TYR A 49 2.44 2.19 -6.65
C TYR A 49 3.35 3.20 -7.33
N THR A 50 3.28 4.43 -6.85
CA THR A 50 4.22 5.50 -7.21
C THR A 50 4.91 5.99 -5.95
N GLN A 51 6.21 6.20 -6.04
CA GLN A 51 7.01 6.73 -4.95
C GLN A 51 7.61 8.05 -5.42
N ASP A 52 7.30 9.12 -4.69
CA ASP A 52 7.75 10.49 -4.93
C ASP A 52 8.36 11.02 -3.63
N GLY A 53 9.69 10.97 -3.53
CA GLY A 53 10.42 11.30 -2.31
C GLY A 53 9.95 10.45 -1.11
N ASP A 54 9.42 11.13 -0.09
CA ASP A 54 8.85 10.52 1.13
C ASP A 54 7.37 10.13 1.00
N THR A 55 6.73 10.43 -0.15
CA THR A 55 5.34 10.06 -0.41
C THR A 55 5.27 8.79 -1.26
N LEU A 56 4.49 7.83 -0.80
CA LEU A 56 4.16 6.61 -1.51
C LEU A 56 2.66 6.58 -1.78
N ALA A 57 2.24 6.58 -3.04
CA ALA A 57 0.85 6.41 -3.42
C ALA A 57 0.61 4.99 -3.94
N ILE A 58 -0.37 4.28 -3.36
CA ILE A 58 -0.83 2.97 -3.81
C ILE A 58 -2.19 3.17 -4.49
N SER A 59 -2.36 2.57 -5.66
CA SER A 59 -3.58 2.67 -6.46
C SER A 59 -4.06 1.30 -6.93
N GLY A 60 -5.34 1.02 -6.73
CA GLY A 60 -6.00 -0.22 -7.14
C GLY A 60 -7.52 -0.09 -7.08
N GLY A 61 -8.25 -0.86 -7.89
CA GLY A 61 -9.72 -0.88 -7.88
C GLY A 61 -10.41 0.48 -8.05
N GLY A 62 -9.76 1.46 -8.69
CA GLY A 62 -10.27 2.82 -8.85
C GLY A 62 -10.01 3.78 -7.68
N VAL A 63 -9.34 3.33 -6.62
CA VAL A 63 -9.00 4.13 -5.43
C VAL A 63 -7.49 4.35 -5.35
N THR A 64 -7.07 5.50 -4.84
CA THR A 64 -5.66 5.82 -4.57
C THR A 64 -5.48 6.25 -3.13
N ILE A 65 -4.58 5.59 -2.41
CA ILE A 65 -4.21 5.90 -1.03
C ILE A 65 -2.80 6.46 -1.05
N LYS A 66 -2.57 7.58 -0.36
CA LYS A 66 -1.25 8.21 -0.21
C LYS A 66 -0.75 7.98 1.21
N PHE A 67 0.45 7.45 1.31
CA PHE A 67 1.21 7.28 2.54
C PHE A 67 2.34 8.30 2.51
N THR A 68 2.49 9.07 3.58
CA THR A 68 3.66 9.92 3.77
C THR A 68 4.48 9.29 4.87
N LYS A 69 5.78 9.09 4.62
CA LYS A 69 6.68 8.58 5.64
C LYS A 69 6.74 9.60 6.79
N GLU A 70 6.30 9.21 7.98
CA GLU A 70 6.57 10.00 9.17
C GLU A 70 8.08 10.01 9.44
N LYS A 71 8.58 11.19 9.79
CA LYS A 71 10.01 11.52 9.90
C LYS A 71 10.61 11.04 11.22
#